data_AF-A0A2V6WN72-F1
#
_entry.id   AF-A0A2V6WN72-F1
#
_cell.length_a   1.000
_cell.length_b   1.000
_cell.length_c   1.000
_cell.angle_alpha   90.00
_cell.angle_beta   90.00
_cell.angle_gamma   90.00
#
_symmetry.space_group_name_H-M   'P 1'
#
loop_
_entity.id
_entity.type
_entity.pdbx_description
1 polymer ?
#
loop_
_entity_poly.entity_id
_entity_poly.type
_entity_poly.pdbx_seq_one_letter_code
_entity_poly.pdbx_strand_id
1 'polypeptide(L)'
;MRSSLLVLGGARSGKSRFALASVGRPGVFVATAEAGDADMAERIGRHRRERSGAWRTVEAPVKLVSALGALAGGDADTVVVDCITLWLANLQLGGES
;
A
#
# COMPACT_ATOMS: atom_id res chain seq x y z
N MET A 1 16.62 14.01 -6.72
CA MET A 1 15.56 14.42 -5.77
C MET A 1 14.58 13.28 -5.63
N ARG A 2 14.13 12.97 -4.41
CA ARG A 2 12.98 12.07 -4.18
C ARG A 2 11.74 12.94 -4.01
N SER A 3 10.67 12.67 -4.74
CA SER A 3 9.37 13.34 -4.57
C SER A 3 8.42 12.46 -3.77
N SER A 4 7.46 13.08 -3.08
CA SER A 4 6.38 12.38 -2.38
C SER A 4 5.05 12.95 -2.81
N LEU A 5 4.07 12.09 -3.07
CA LEU A 5 2.70 12.45 -3.45
C LEU A 5 1.73 11.84 -2.45
N LEU A 6 0.91 12.69 -1.83
CA LEU A 6 -0.18 12.26 -0.95
C LEU A 6 -1.51 12.38 -1.69
N VAL A 7 -2.22 11.27 -1.85
CA VAL A 7 -3.54 11.22 -2.49
C VAL A 7 -4.61 10.97 -1.43
N LEU A 8 -5.52 11.94 -1.26
CA LEU A 8 -6.60 11.92 -0.25
C LEU A 8 -7.98 11.81 -0.89
N GLY A 9 -9.00 11.48 -0.08
CA GLY A 9 -10.40 11.39 -0.51
C GLY A 9 -11.19 10.25 0.15
N GLY A 10 -12.51 10.31 0.07
CA GLY A 10 -13.43 9.39 0.74
C GLY A 10 -13.35 7.93 0.30
N ALA A 11 -14.02 7.03 1.02
CA ALA A 11 -14.08 5.61 0.66
C ALA A 11 -14.58 5.42 -0.79
N ARG A 12 -13.98 4.48 -1.53
CA ARG A 12 -14.35 4.13 -2.91
C ARG A 12 -14.22 5.27 -3.95
N SER A 13 -13.54 6.37 -3.64
CA SER A 13 -13.32 7.48 -4.58
C SER A 13 -12.27 7.21 -5.70
N GLY A 14 -11.71 6.00 -5.75
CA GLY A 14 -10.76 5.62 -6.82
C GLY A 14 -9.30 6.06 -6.62
N LYS A 15 -8.91 6.53 -5.43
CA LYS A 15 -7.54 7.01 -5.12
C LYS A 15 -6.43 6.03 -5.48
N SER A 16 -6.60 4.76 -5.11
CA SER A 16 -5.60 3.73 -5.37
C SER A 16 -5.36 3.55 -6.87
N ARG A 17 -6.45 3.57 -7.67
CA ARG A 17 -6.37 3.51 -9.13
C ARG A 17 -5.69 4.75 -9.71
N PHE A 18 -6.00 5.94 -9.19
CA PHE A 18 -5.32 7.18 -9.59
C PHE A 18 -3.82 7.12 -9.28
N ALA A 19 -3.44 6.80 -8.04
CA ALA A 19 -2.04 6.73 -7.62
C ALA A 19 -1.23 5.75 -8.47
N LEU A 20 -1.78 4.56 -8.74
CA LEU A 20 -1.13 3.53 -9.57
C LEU A 20 -0.99 3.94 -11.05
N ALA A 21 -1.85 4.84 -11.54
CA ALA A 21 -1.79 5.37 -12.90
C ALA A 21 -0.87 6.59 -13.03
N SER A 22 -0.63 7.32 -11.92
CA SER A 22 0.16 8.55 -11.90
C SER A 22 1.67 8.33 -11.72
N VAL A 23 2.12 7.10 -11.57
CA VAL A 23 3.53 6.80 -11.24
C VAL A 23 4.17 5.79 -12.20
N GLY A 24 5.49 5.87 -12.32
CA GLY A 24 6.30 5.00 -13.17
C GLY A 24 6.34 3.55 -12.71
N ARG A 25 6.75 2.66 -13.62
CA ARG A 25 6.92 1.21 -13.40
C ARG A 25 8.35 0.82 -13.85
N PRO A 26 8.99 -0.18 -13.22
CA PRO A 26 8.46 -1.10 -12.21
C PRO A 26 8.28 -0.46 -10.82
N GLY A 27 7.24 -0.88 -10.11
CA GLY A 27 6.87 -0.30 -8.80
C GLY A 27 6.53 -1.34 -7.74
N VAL A 28 6.62 -0.91 -6.48
CA VAL A 28 6.24 -1.73 -5.31
C VAL A 28 4.99 -1.17 -4.66
N PHE A 29 4.00 -2.02 -4.45
CA PHE A 29 2.78 -1.71 -3.72
C PHE A 29 2.91 -2.26 -2.30
N VAL A 30 2.86 -1.38 -1.30
CA VAL A 30 2.90 -1.76 0.11
C VAL A 30 1.47 -1.70 0.67
N ALA A 31 0.91 -2.88 0.90
CA ALA A 31 -0.42 -3.04 1.46
C ALA A 31 -0.35 -2.99 2.99
N THR A 32 -1.14 -2.10 3.59
CA THR A 32 -1.24 -1.97 5.05
C THR A 32 -2.56 -2.52 5.59
N ALA A 33 -3.51 -2.84 4.72
CA ALA A 33 -4.79 -3.43 5.11
C ALA A 33 -4.62 -4.92 5.48
N GLU A 34 -5.16 -5.31 6.63
CA GLU A 34 -5.39 -6.71 7.00
C GLU A 34 -6.85 -7.08 6.78
N ALA A 35 -7.12 -8.33 6.41
CA ALA A 35 -8.49 -8.81 6.30
C ALA A 35 -9.09 -9.02 7.70
N GLY A 36 -9.92 -8.07 8.14
CA GLY A 36 -10.70 -8.22 9.38
C GLY A 36 -11.95 -9.09 9.23
N ASP A 37 -12.44 -9.25 8.00
CA ASP A 37 -13.62 -10.03 7.63
C ASP A 37 -13.49 -10.64 6.22
N ALA A 38 -14.46 -11.48 5.84
CA ALA A 38 -14.47 -12.18 4.56
C ALA A 38 -14.62 -11.23 3.35
N ASP A 39 -15.43 -10.17 3.50
CA ASP A 39 -15.64 -9.16 2.46
C ASP A 39 -14.34 -8.41 2.15
N MET A 40 -13.58 -8.07 3.20
CA MET A 40 -12.29 -7.41 3.09
C MET A 40 -11.24 -8.34 2.49
N ALA A 41 -11.23 -9.63 2.86
CA ALA A 41 -10.38 -10.65 2.27
C ALA A 41 -10.61 -10.78 0.75
N GLU A 42 -11.87 -10.88 0.33
CA GLU A 42 -12.23 -10.98 -1.09
C GLU A 42 -11.77 -9.74 -1.87
N ARG A 43 -11.99 -8.56 -1.29
CA ARG A 43 -11.55 -7.29 -1.88
C ARG A 43 -10.04 -7.18 -2.01
N ILE A 44 -9.29 -7.55 -0.98
CA ILE A 44 -7.82 -7.61 -1.03
C ILE A 44 -7.38 -8.55 -2.15
N GLY A 45 -8.00 -9.73 -2.25
CA GLY A 45 -7.74 -10.70 -3.31
C GLY A 45 -7.98 -10.12 -4.71
N ARG A 46 -9.11 -9.44 -4.92
CA ARG A 46 -9.41 -8.76 -6.20
C ARG A 46 -8.34 -7.73 -6.54
N HIS A 47 -8.01 -6.83 -5.61
CA HIS A 47 -6.99 -5.81 -5.86
C HIS A 47 -5.60 -6.39 -6.12
N ARG A 48 -5.22 -7.51 -5.48
CA ARG A 48 -3.96 -8.20 -5.79
C ARG A 48 -3.94 -8.71 -7.24
N ARG A 49 -5.04 -9.28 -7.72
CA ARG A 49 -5.17 -9.74 -9.12
C ARG A 49 -5.09 -8.59 -10.12
N GLU A 50 -5.77 -7.48 -9.85
CA GLU A 50 -5.74 -6.28 -10.71
C GLU A 50 -4.33 -5.65 -10.83
N ARG A 51 -3.48 -5.85 -9.81
CA ARG A 51 -2.09 -5.38 -9.80
C ARG A 51 -1.10 -6.37 -10.41
N SER A 52 -1.50 -7.61 -10.70
CA SER A 52 -0.60 -8.66 -11.18
C SER A 52 0.09 -8.24 -12.50
N GLY A 53 1.39 -8.53 -12.60
CA GLY A 53 2.25 -8.16 -13.73
C GLY A 53 3.26 -7.07 -13.41
N ALA A 54 2.82 -5.81 -13.27
CA ALA A 54 3.74 -4.67 -13.19
C ALA A 54 4.12 -4.21 -11.77
N TRP A 55 3.48 -4.79 -10.75
CA TRP A 55 3.66 -4.39 -9.35
C TRP A 55 4.05 -5.58 -8.50
N ARG A 56 5.16 -5.43 -7.77
CA ARG A 56 5.46 -6.32 -6.64
C ARG A 56 4.64 -5.86 -5.43
N THR A 57 3.95 -6.79 -4.78
CA THR A 57 3.20 -6.49 -3.55
C THR A 57 4.03 -6.87 -2.32
N VAL A 58 4.09 -5.99 -1.33
CA VAL A 58 4.64 -6.22 0.01
C VAL A 58 3.53 -5.96 1.02
N GLU A 59 3.33 -6.87 1.97
CA GLU A 59 2.38 -6.69 3.06
C GLU A 59 3.12 -6.15 4.28
N ALA A 60 2.72 -4.98 4.76
CA ALA A 60 3.33 -4.32 5.91
C ALA A 60 2.25 -3.62 6.76
N PRO A 61 1.35 -4.40 7.39
CA PRO A 61 0.21 -3.85 8.14
C PRO A 61 0.62 -3.05 9.37
N VAL A 62 1.76 -3.38 9.98
CA VAL A 62 2.32 -2.69 11.16
C VAL A 62 3.72 -2.15 10.86
N LYS A 63 4.63 -3.03 10.38
CA LYS A 63 6.05 -2.72 10.13
C LYS A 63 6.31 -1.96 8.82
N LEU A 64 5.52 -0.93 8.53
CA LEU A 64 5.62 -0.12 7.32
C LEU A 64 6.99 0.55 7.16
N VAL A 65 7.52 1.16 8.23
CA VAL A 65 8.81 1.87 8.19
C VAL A 65 9.94 0.93 7.84
N SER A 66 10.00 -0.25 8.47
CA SER A 66 10.99 -1.28 8.16
C SER A 66 10.87 -1.78 6.71
N ALA A 67 9.65 -1.98 6.23
CA ALA A 67 9.40 -2.37 4.84
C ALA A 67 9.90 -1.31 3.85
N LEU A 68 9.63 -0.03 4.11
CA LEU A 68 10.15 1.08 3.30
C LEU A 68 11.69 1.17 3.35
N GLY A 69 12.29 0.93 4.51
CA GLY A 69 13.73 0.88 4.67
C GLY A 69 14.38 -0.24 3.85
N ALA A 70 13.79 -1.44 3.84
CA ALA A 70 14.26 -2.56 3.02
C ALA A 70 14.11 -2.32 1.51
N LEU A 71 13.18 -1.44 1.11
CA LEU A 71 13.03 -1.02 -0.29
C LEU A 71 13.98 0.13 -0.67
N ALA A 72 14.57 0.82 0.30
CA ALA A 72 15.48 1.91 0.04
C ALA A 72 16.79 1.36 -0.55
N GLY A 73 17.04 1.64 -1.83
CA GLY A 73 18.23 1.19 -2.55
C GLY A 73 18.04 -0.08 -3.38
N GLY A 74 16.81 -0.62 -3.45
CA GLY A 74 16.46 -1.68 -4.40
C GLY A 74 16.02 -1.14 -5.77
N ASP A 75 15.64 -2.05 -6.67
CA ASP A 75 15.35 -1.79 -8.09
C ASP A 75 13.97 -1.16 -8.38
N ALA A 76 13.31 -0.60 -7.37
CA ALA A 76 11.97 -0.04 -7.52
C ALA A 76 12.04 1.47 -7.75
N ASP A 77 11.56 1.92 -8.91
CA ASP A 77 11.50 3.35 -9.26
C ASP A 77 10.41 4.08 -8.47
N THR A 78 9.38 3.37 -8.01
CA THR A 78 8.31 3.94 -7.19
C THR A 78 7.77 2.98 -6.15
N VAL A 79 7.38 3.52 -5.01
CA VAL A 79 6.66 2.83 -3.94
C VAL A 79 5.30 3.51 -3.73
N VAL A 80 4.23 2.70 -3.72
CA VAL A 80 2.86 3.14 -3.40
C VAL A 80 2.42 2.48 -2.11
N VAL A 81 1.97 3.27 -1.14
CA VAL A 81 1.44 2.76 0.14
C VAL A 81 -0.08 2.95 0.15
N ASP A 82 -0.84 1.91 0.49
CA ASP A 82 -2.30 1.95 0.56
C ASP A 82 -2.83 1.11 1.75
N CYS A 83 -3.48 1.69 2.77
CA CYS A 83 -3.63 3.12 3.07
C CYS A 83 -3.06 3.50 4.44
N ILE A 84 -2.65 4.76 4.57
CA ILE A 84 -2.09 5.29 5.83
C ILE A 84 -3.10 5.20 6.98
N THR A 85 -4.40 5.37 6.72
CA THR A 85 -5.42 5.30 7.77
C THR A 85 -5.54 3.91 8.39
N LEU A 86 -5.48 2.84 7.58
CA LEU A 86 -5.50 1.48 8.11
C LEU A 86 -4.20 1.13 8.82
N TRP A 87 -3.06 1.62 8.34
CA TRP A 87 -1.78 1.47 9.06
C TRP A 87 -1.84 2.10 10.45
N LEU A 88 -2.35 3.33 10.57
CA LEU A 88 -2.52 4.00 11.86
C LEU A 88 -3.48 3.24 12.78
N ALA A 89 -4.58 2.71 12.24
CA ALA A 89 -5.50 1.88 13.01
C ALA A 89 -4.83 0.59 13.51
N ASN A 90 -4.04 -0.08 12.67
CA ASN A 90 -3.30 -1.28 13.05
C ASN A 90 -2.26 -0.97 14.14
N LEU A 91 -1.58 0.18 14.09
CA LEU A 91 -0.66 0.60 15.16
C LEU A 91 -1.40 0.82 16.49
N GLN A 92 -2.56 1.47 16.45
CA GLN A 92 -3.37 1.73 17.64
C GLN A 92 -3.92 0.44 18.26
N LEU A 93 -4.35 -0.52 17.44
CA LEU A 93 -4.89 -1.80 17.90
C LEU A 93 -3.80 -2.81 18.29
N GLY A 94 -2.64 -2.75 17.62
CA GLY A 94 -1.50 -3.65 17.79
C GLY A 94 -0.61 -3.34 18.99
N GLY A 95 -0.79 -2.19 19.65
CA GLY A 95 -0.14 -1.88 20.93
C GLY A 95 1.38 -1.62 20.85
N GLU A 96 1.94 -1.33 19.67
CA GLU A 96 3.32 -0.83 19.60
C GLU A 96 3.31 0.68 19.94
N SER A 97 3.49 0.98 21.23
CA SER A 97 3.81 2.32 21.76
C SER A 97 5.32 2.56 21.76
#